data_AF-A0A0Q0ER48-F1
#
_entry.id   AF-A0A0Q0ER48-F1
#
_cell.length_a   1.000
_cell.length_b   1.000
_cell.length_c   1.000
_cell.angle_alpha   90.00
_cell.angle_beta   90.00
_cell.angle_gamma   90.00
#
_symmetry.space_group_name_H-M   'P 1'
#
loop_
_entity.id
_entity.type
_entity.pdbx_description
1 polymer ?
#
loop_
_entity_poly.entity_id
_entity_poly.type
_entity_poly.pdbx_seq_one_letter_code
_entity_poly.pdbx_strand_id
1 'polypeptide(L)'
;MKQSLFETRHQDEWQRFGQRLDALENGKADAHGCETFPGDYRRICHHLALAQERGYSSHLIDPLHQLAMRGHQQLYRHRSAPLARLLSFILGGFPRLVRAEWRFVLVASVLFFGSLIGMGLLVYAFPQLVYSIVSAGQLAD
;
A
#
# COMPACT_ATOMS: atom_id res chain seq x y z
N MET A 1 -47.27 -0.30 8.37
CA MET A 1 -46.77 -0.75 9.70
C MET A 1 -45.70 -1.84 9.66
N LYS A 2 -45.71 -2.78 8.69
CA LYS A 2 -44.67 -3.84 8.64
C LYS A 2 -43.26 -3.32 8.29
N GLN A 3 -43.16 -2.19 7.56
CA GLN A 3 -41.89 -1.57 7.17
C GLN A 3 -41.17 -0.90 8.34
N SER A 4 -41.86 -0.05 9.11
CA SER A 4 -41.24 0.66 10.25
C SER A 4 -40.74 -0.31 11.32
N LEU A 5 -41.44 -1.41 11.55
CA LEU A 5 -41.04 -2.45 12.50
C LEU A 5 -39.79 -3.22 12.04
N PHE A 6 -39.65 -3.43 10.72
CA PHE A 6 -38.45 -4.02 10.13
C PHE A 6 -37.25 -3.06 10.25
N GLU A 7 -37.47 -1.78 9.98
CA GLU A 7 -36.46 -0.73 10.09
C GLU A 7 -35.95 -0.62 11.53
N THR A 8 -36.84 -0.43 12.52
CA THR A 8 -36.42 -0.32 13.93
C THR A 8 -35.67 -1.56 14.43
N ARG A 9 -36.00 -2.76 13.93
CA ARG A 9 -35.35 -4.00 14.34
C ARG A 9 -33.93 -4.15 13.81
N HIS A 10 -33.67 -3.70 12.59
CA HIS A 10 -32.40 -3.95 11.89
C HIS A 10 -31.52 -2.71 11.75
N GLN A 11 -32.04 -1.51 12.04
CA GLN A 11 -31.31 -0.25 11.94
C GLN A 11 -30.04 -0.23 12.80
N ASP A 12 -30.09 -0.77 14.02
CA ASP A 12 -28.91 -0.87 14.90
C ASP A 12 -27.81 -1.76 14.29
N GLU A 13 -28.20 -2.85 13.62
CA GLU A 13 -27.27 -3.74 12.93
C GLU A 13 -26.62 -3.04 11.72
N TRP A 14 -27.42 -2.28 10.96
CA TRP A 14 -26.94 -1.52 9.80
C TRP A 14 -25.96 -0.42 10.22
N GLN A 15 -26.26 0.30 11.31
CA GLN A 15 -25.38 1.35 11.84
C GLN A 15 -24.06 0.78 12.34
N ARG A 16 -24.09 -0.34 13.07
CA ARG A 16 -22.87 -1.03 13.52
C ARG A 16 -22.01 -1.51 12.36
N PHE A 17 -22.63 -2.07 11.31
CA PHE A 17 -21.91 -2.46 10.10
C PHE A 17 -21.30 -1.25 9.39
N GLY A 18 -22.04 -0.14 9.25
CA GLY A 18 -21.55 1.10 8.68
C GLY A 18 -20.34 1.68 9.43
N GLN A 19 -20.40 1.75 10.76
CA GLN A 19 -19.28 2.22 11.58
C GLN A 19 -18.04 1.33 11.45
N ARG A 20 -18.22 0.00 11.40
CA ARG A 20 -17.12 -0.95 11.16
C ARG A 20 -16.53 -0.77 9.77
N LEU A 21 -17.37 -0.57 8.76
CA LEU A 21 -16.97 -0.32 7.39
C LEU A 21 -16.14 0.97 7.28
N ASP A 22 -16.60 2.07 7.88
CA ASP A 22 -15.86 3.33 7.93
C ASP A 22 -14.51 3.18 8.66
N ALA A 23 -14.45 2.40 9.75
CA ALA A 23 -13.18 2.10 10.43
C ALA A 23 -12.22 1.28 9.54
N LEU A 24 -12.76 0.33 8.76
CA LEU A 24 -12.00 -0.47 7.79
C LEU A 24 -11.48 0.37 6.63
N GLU A 25 -12.30 1.26 6.08
CA GLU A 25 -11.94 2.17 5.00
C GLU A 25 -10.85 3.16 5.44
N ASN A 26 -10.92 3.65 6.67
CA ASN A 26 -9.92 4.55 7.27
C ASN A 26 -8.63 3.84 7.75
N GLY A 27 -8.50 2.52 7.55
CA GLY A 27 -7.31 1.76 7.93
C GLY A 27 -7.12 1.57 9.44
N LYS A 28 -8.15 1.85 10.25
CA LYS A 28 -8.17 1.62 11.70
C LYS A 28 -8.83 0.29 12.06
N ALA A 29 -8.71 -0.69 11.16
CA ALA A 29 -9.38 -1.97 11.28
C ALA A 29 -8.79 -2.81 12.41
N ASP A 30 -9.64 -3.20 13.37
CA ASP A 30 -9.27 -4.16 14.40
C ASP A 30 -9.23 -5.58 13.81
N ALA A 31 -8.20 -6.37 14.16
CA ALA A 31 -7.99 -7.70 13.57
C ALA A 31 -9.19 -8.65 13.76
N HIS A 32 -9.86 -8.56 14.92
CA HIS A 32 -11.09 -9.32 15.22
C HIS A 32 -12.31 -8.83 14.41
N GLY A 33 -12.38 -7.53 14.10
CA GLY A 33 -13.46 -6.95 13.29
C GLY A 33 -13.40 -7.42 11.84
N CYS A 34 -12.21 -7.67 11.31
CA CYS A 34 -12.00 -8.23 9.98
C CYS A 34 -12.52 -9.67 9.83
N GLU A 35 -12.47 -10.49 10.88
CA GLU A 35 -12.92 -11.89 10.82
C GLU A 35 -14.45 -12.03 10.79
N THR A 36 -15.16 -11.16 11.50
CA THR A 36 -16.64 -11.18 11.55
C THR A 36 -17.30 -10.41 10.41
N PHE A 37 -16.55 -9.53 9.74
CA PHE A 37 -17.03 -8.70 8.64
C PHE A 37 -17.73 -9.45 7.49
N PRO A 38 -17.24 -10.61 6.98
CA PRO A 38 -17.93 -11.35 5.92
C PRO A 38 -19.29 -11.91 6.36
N GLY A 39 -19.42 -12.25 7.64
CA GLY A 39 -20.66 -12.73 8.22
C GLY A 39 -21.72 -11.64 8.31
N ASP A 40 -21.33 -10.46 8.79
CA ASP A 40 -22.21 -9.29 8.85
C ASP A 40 -22.62 -8.82 7.45
N TYR A 41 -21.70 -8.82 6.49
CA TYR A 41 -21.99 -8.48 5.09
C TYR A 41 -23.08 -9.37 4.49
N ARG A 42 -23.01 -10.69 4.70
CA ARG A 42 -24.07 -11.62 4.23
C ARG A 42 -25.43 -11.29 4.81
N ARG A 43 -25.49 -10.84 6.08
CA ARG A 43 -26.75 -10.41 6.70
C ARG A 43 -27.31 -9.17 6.00
N ILE A 44 -26.47 -8.17 5.71
CA ILE A 44 -26.89 -6.96 4.97
C ILE A 44 -27.44 -7.33 3.58
N CYS A 45 -26.76 -8.20 2.84
CA CYS A 45 -27.27 -8.69 1.55
C CYS A 45 -28.61 -9.40 1.68
N HIS A 46 -28.80 -10.18 2.76
CA HIS A 46 -30.07 -10.83 3.04
C HIS A 46 -31.19 -9.82 3.35
N HIS A 47 -30.91 -8.78 4.15
CA HIS A 47 -31.87 -7.71 4.42
C HIS A 47 -32.24 -6.93 3.16
N LEU A 48 -31.27 -6.67 2.27
CA LEU A 48 -31.52 -6.02 0.99
C LEU A 48 -32.43 -6.87 0.10
N ALA A 49 -32.12 -8.16 -0.05
CA ALA A 49 -32.95 -9.09 -0.84
C ALA A 49 -34.38 -9.18 -0.27
N LEU A 50 -34.51 -9.29 1.05
CA LEU A 50 -35.81 -9.35 1.72
C LEU A 50 -36.60 -8.05 1.56
N ALA A 51 -35.94 -6.89 1.61
CA ALA A 51 -36.59 -5.60 1.42
C ALA A 51 -37.06 -5.40 -0.04
N GLN A 52 -36.27 -5.88 -1.01
CA GLN A 52 -36.63 -5.87 -2.43
C GLN A 52 -37.79 -6.81 -2.74
N GLU A 53 -37.76 -8.05 -2.23
CA GLU A 53 -38.83 -9.04 -2.44
C GLU A 53 -40.17 -8.56 -1.87
N ARG A 54 -40.14 -7.85 -0.74
CA ARG A 54 -41.35 -7.28 -0.12
C ARG A 54 -41.82 -5.96 -0.75
N GLY A 55 -41.08 -5.42 -1.71
CA GLY A 55 -41.41 -4.15 -2.35
C GLY A 55 -41.46 -2.96 -1.38
N TYR A 56 -40.55 -2.92 -0.40
CA TYR A 56 -40.45 -1.75 0.50
C TYR A 56 -40.01 -0.49 -0.27
N SER A 57 -40.23 0.69 0.33
CA SER A 57 -39.94 1.96 -0.35
C SER A 57 -38.45 2.12 -0.71
N SER A 58 -38.17 2.82 -1.81
CA SER A 58 -36.80 3.10 -2.25
C SER A 58 -35.96 3.79 -1.19
N HIS A 59 -36.59 4.61 -0.33
CA HIS A 59 -35.93 5.29 0.79
C HIS A 59 -35.27 4.32 1.80
N LEU A 60 -35.75 3.08 1.89
CA LEU A 60 -35.13 2.03 2.72
C LEU A 60 -34.11 1.22 1.91
N ILE A 61 -34.40 0.95 0.64
CA ILE A 61 -33.58 0.09 -0.22
C ILE A 61 -32.26 0.78 -0.60
N ASP A 62 -32.28 2.07 -0.95
CA ASP A 62 -31.12 2.83 -1.39
C ASP A 62 -29.98 2.85 -0.35
N PRO A 63 -30.21 3.18 0.94
CA PRO A 63 -29.14 3.15 1.93
C PRO A 63 -28.58 1.74 2.19
N LEU A 64 -29.42 0.69 2.19
CA LEU A 64 -28.94 -0.69 2.28
C LEU A 64 -28.10 -1.09 1.07
N HIS A 65 -28.52 -0.67 -0.13
CA HIS A 65 -27.79 -0.93 -1.36
C HIS A 65 -26.40 -0.26 -1.31
N GLN A 66 -26.32 1.00 -0.87
CA GLN A 66 -25.05 1.70 -0.71
C GLN A 66 -24.13 1.01 0.31
N LEU A 67 -24.67 0.58 1.46
CA LEU A 67 -23.92 -0.20 2.45
C LEU A 67 -23.39 -1.53 1.88
N ALA A 68 -24.22 -2.25 1.14
CA ALA A 68 -23.82 -3.49 0.48
C ALA A 68 -22.74 -3.25 -0.58
N MET A 69 -22.84 -2.18 -1.37
CA MET A 69 -21.84 -1.83 -2.38
C MET A 69 -20.50 -1.44 -1.77
N ARG A 70 -20.49 -0.58 -0.75
CA ARG A 70 -19.24 -0.22 -0.03
C ARG A 70 -18.64 -1.44 0.68
N GLY A 71 -19.48 -2.26 1.31
CA GLY A 71 -19.06 -3.52 1.94
C GLY A 71 -18.45 -4.51 0.93
N HIS A 72 -19.05 -4.65 -0.25
CA HIS A 72 -18.53 -5.46 -1.33
C HIS A 72 -17.17 -4.93 -1.80
N GLN A 73 -17.07 -3.62 -2.04
CA GLN A 73 -15.79 -2.99 -2.40
C GLN A 73 -14.73 -3.28 -1.36
N GLN A 74 -15.02 -3.17 -0.06
CA GLN A 74 -14.03 -3.44 0.98
C GLN A 74 -13.65 -4.93 1.08
N LEU A 75 -14.60 -5.86 0.91
CA LEU A 75 -14.35 -7.30 0.94
C LEU A 75 -13.53 -7.76 -0.29
N TYR A 76 -13.88 -7.23 -1.46
CA TYR A 76 -13.24 -7.53 -2.74
C TYR A 76 -12.12 -6.55 -3.11
N ARG A 77 -11.83 -5.57 -2.26
CA ARG A 77 -10.62 -4.75 -2.34
C ARG A 77 -9.48 -5.70 -2.11
N HIS A 78 -9.03 -6.27 -3.22
CA HIS A 78 -7.86 -7.09 -3.28
C HIS A 78 -6.79 -6.36 -2.49
N ARG A 79 -6.07 -7.15 -1.70
CA ARG A 79 -4.89 -6.77 -0.93
C ARG A 79 -3.74 -6.38 -1.87
N SER A 80 -4.03 -5.68 -2.97
CA SER A 80 -3.12 -4.87 -3.77
C SER A 80 -2.83 -3.60 -2.96
N ALA A 81 -2.10 -3.79 -1.86
CA ALA A 81 -1.20 -2.74 -1.41
C ALA A 81 0.19 -3.08 -1.97
N PRO A 82 0.41 -3.00 -3.30
CA PRO A 82 1.74 -3.19 -3.85
C PRO A 82 2.70 -2.21 -3.20
N LEU A 83 2.22 -1.02 -2.81
CA LEU A 83 2.98 -0.03 -2.08
C LEU A 83 3.37 -0.47 -0.65
N ALA A 84 2.46 -1.08 0.13
CA ALA A 84 2.80 -1.58 1.46
C ALA A 84 3.73 -2.81 1.38
N ARG A 85 3.54 -3.67 0.38
CA ARG A 85 4.43 -4.80 0.09
C ARG A 85 5.81 -4.32 -0.40
N LEU A 86 5.85 -3.26 -1.21
CA LEU A 86 7.08 -2.64 -1.68
C LEU A 86 7.81 -1.96 -0.53
N LEU A 87 7.10 -1.24 0.35
CA LEU A 87 7.70 -0.57 1.50
C LEU A 87 8.25 -1.58 2.51
N SER A 88 7.52 -2.66 2.81
CA SER A 88 8.01 -3.76 3.64
C SER A 88 9.18 -4.52 2.99
N PHE A 89 9.19 -4.64 1.66
CA PHE A 89 10.33 -5.17 0.93
C PHE A 89 11.55 -4.24 1.02
N ILE A 90 11.41 -2.94 0.81
CA ILE A 90 12.53 -1.98 0.91
C ILE A 90 13.09 -1.92 2.34
N LEU A 91 12.22 -1.86 3.36
CA LEU A 91 12.65 -1.77 4.76
C LEU A 91 13.20 -3.08 5.33
N GLY A 92 12.73 -4.25 4.86
CA GLY A 92 13.06 -5.54 5.48
C GLY A 92 13.62 -6.59 4.51
N GLY A 93 13.04 -6.70 3.31
CA GLY A 93 13.44 -7.70 2.31
C GLY A 93 14.78 -7.39 1.65
N PHE A 94 14.96 -6.16 1.18
CA PHE A 94 16.16 -5.66 0.53
C PHE A 94 17.42 -5.76 1.41
N PRO A 95 17.44 -5.25 2.66
CA PRO A 95 18.63 -5.38 3.52
C PRO A 95 18.94 -6.83 3.92
N ARG A 96 17.96 -7.73 3.85
CA ARG A 96 18.18 -9.17 4.09
C ARG A 96 18.86 -9.83 2.89
N LEU A 97 18.45 -9.49 1.66
CA LEU A 97 19.12 -9.96 0.43
C LEU A 97 20.54 -9.42 0.32
N VAL A 98 20.75 -8.14 0.62
CA VAL A 98 22.09 -7.52 0.63
C VAL A 98 23.02 -8.21 1.62
N ARG A 99 22.51 -8.64 2.79
CA ARG A 99 23.29 -9.41 3.77
C ARG A 99 23.59 -10.85 3.32
N ALA A 100 22.68 -11.48 2.59
CA ALA A 100 22.92 -12.81 2.04
C ALA A 100 24.03 -12.80 0.99
N GLU A 101 24.06 -11.79 0.12
CA GLU A 101 25.02 -11.66 -0.98
C GLU A 101 26.12 -10.61 -0.71
N TRP A 102 26.44 -10.37 0.58
CA TRP A 102 27.31 -9.27 0.99
C TRP A 102 28.70 -9.33 0.35
N ARG A 103 29.18 -10.52 -0.04
CA ARG A 103 30.47 -10.72 -0.71
C ARG A 103 30.52 -10.02 -2.07
N PHE A 104 29.49 -10.17 -2.90
CA PHE A 104 29.44 -9.52 -4.21
C PHE A 104 29.26 -8.00 -4.07
N VAL A 105 28.43 -7.58 -3.13
CA VAL A 105 28.23 -6.15 -2.81
C VAL A 105 29.52 -5.50 -2.34
N LEU A 106 30.30 -6.19 -1.51
CA LEU A 106 31.59 -5.71 -1.01
C LEU A 106 32.62 -5.63 -2.13
N VAL A 107 32.74 -6.65 -2.99
CA VAL A 107 33.66 -6.61 -4.14
C VAL A 107 33.32 -5.46 -5.09
N ALA A 108 32.04 -5.29 -5.44
CA ALA A 108 31.60 -4.19 -6.29
C ALA A 108 31.87 -2.83 -5.64
N SER A 109 31.63 -2.71 -4.33
CA SER A 109 31.90 -1.49 -3.56
C SER A 109 33.40 -1.17 -3.52
N VAL A 110 34.26 -2.16 -3.27
CA VAL A 110 35.72 -1.98 -3.26
C VAL A 110 36.23 -1.60 -4.65
N LEU A 111 35.75 -2.21 -5.72
CA LEU A 111 36.14 -1.84 -7.08
C LEU A 111 35.70 -0.41 -7.42
N PHE A 112 34.46 -0.04 -7.10
CA PHE A 112 33.91 1.28 -7.39
C PHE A 112 34.58 2.38 -6.56
N PHE A 113 34.52 2.27 -5.23
CA PHE A 113 35.11 3.27 -4.34
C PHE A 113 36.62 3.24 -4.36
N GLY A 114 37.23 2.07 -4.52
CA GLY A 114 38.68 1.94 -4.69
C GLY A 114 39.16 2.63 -5.96
N SER A 115 38.45 2.48 -7.08
CA SER A 115 38.78 3.23 -8.31
C SER A 115 38.58 4.73 -8.14
N LEU A 116 37.50 5.15 -7.46
CA LEU A 116 37.22 6.57 -7.22
C LEU A 116 38.29 7.22 -6.33
N ILE A 117 38.62 6.58 -5.21
CA ILE A 117 39.67 7.03 -4.28
C ILE A 117 41.03 6.96 -4.97
N GLY A 118 41.30 5.90 -5.73
CA GLY A 118 42.54 5.76 -6.50
C GLY A 118 42.73 6.91 -7.47
N MET A 119 41.70 7.25 -8.26
CA MET A 119 41.74 8.39 -9.17
C MET A 119 41.87 9.72 -8.42
N GLY A 120 41.11 9.91 -7.35
CA GLY A 120 41.18 11.12 -6.53
C GLY A 120 42.55 11.33 -5.88
N LEU A 121 43.15 10.27 -5.34
CA LEU A 121 44.50 10.29 -4.78
C LEU A 121 45.55 10.50 -5.87
N LEU A 122 45.37 9.93 -7.06
CA LEU A 122 46.30 10.11 -8.16
C LEU A 122 46.30 11.56 -8.66
N VAL A 123 45.12 12.18 -8.77
CA VAL A 123 44.97 13.61 -9.09
C VAL A 123 45.56 14.48 -7.98
N TYR A 124 45.38 14.10 -6.71
CA TYR A 124 45.92 14.83 -5.56
C TYR A 124 47.44 14.71 -5.41
N ALA A 125 48.01 13.52 -5.65
CA ALA A 125 49.43 13.22 -5.49
C ALA A 125 50.28 13.70 -6.68
N PHE A 126 49.69 13.76 -7.88
CA PHE A 126 50.34 14.28 -9.09
C PHE A 126 49.59 15.50 -9.67
N PRO A 127 49.54 16.64 -8.96
CA PRO A 127 48.95 17.87 -9.50
C PRO A 127 49.69 18.40 -10.74
N GLN A 128 50.91 17.90 -11.00
CA GLN A 128 51.73 18.23 -12.16
C GLN A 128 51.40 17.41 -13.43
N LEU A 129 50.54 16.38 -13.37
CA LEU A 129 50.16 15.60 -14.55
C LEU A 129 49.26 16.38 -15.52
N VAL A 130 48.56 17.42 -15.05
CA VAL A 130 47.80 18.36 -15.89
C VAL A 130 48.74 19.08 -16.88
N TYR A 131 49.97 19.38 -16.48
CA TYR A 131 50.97 20.04 -17.34
C TYR A 131 51.66 19.09 -18.33
N SER A 132 51.53 17.76 -18.16
CA SER A 132 52.06 16.77 -19.10
C SER A 132 51.09 16.42 -20.23
N ILE A 133 49.80 16.63 -20.03
CA ILE A 133 48.75 16.40 -21.06
C ILE A 133 48.47 17.71 -21.83
N VAL A 134 48.70 18.87 -21.21
CA VAL A 134 48.83 20.16 -21.91
C VAL A 134 50.29 20.35 -22.34
N SER A 135 50.74 19.53 -23.30
CA SER A 135 51.96 19.83 -24.03
C SER A 135 51.76 21.12 -24.83
N ALA A 136 52.71 22.05 -24.68
CA ALA A 136 52.81 23.36 -25.31
C ALA A 136 52.79 23.34 -26.86
N GLY A 137 51.66 22.99 -27.46
CA GLY A 137 51.42 22.97 -28.91
C GLY A 137 50.30 23.90 -29.41
N GLN A 138 49.62 24.64 -28.52
CA GLN A 138 48.58 25.62 -28.87
C GLN A 138 48.80 26.98 -28.19
N LEU A 139 50.04 27.45 -28.17
CA LEU A 139 50.39 28.84 -27.85
C LEU A 139 51.15 29.51 -29.01
N ALA A 140 50.79 29.15 -30.24
CA ALA A 140 51.21 29.83 -31.46
C ALA A 140 50.09 29.70 -32.50
N ASP A 141 49.00 30.43 -32.27
CA ASP A 141 48.33 31.36 -33.21
C ASP A 141 47.05 31.93 -32.59
#